data_AF-A0A9P4T3A7-F1
#
_entry.id   AF-A0A9P4T3A7-F1
#
_cell.length_a   1.000
_cell.length_b   1.000
_cell.length_c   1.000
_cell.angle_alpha   90.00
_cell.angle_beta   90.00
_cell.angle_gamma   90.00
#
_symmetry.space_group_name_H-M   'P 1'
#
loop_
_entity.id
_entity.type
_entity.pdbx_description
1 polymer ?
#
loop_
_entity_poly.entity_id
_entity_poly.type
_entity_poly.pdbx_seq_one_letter_code
_entity_poly.pdbx_strand_id
1 'polypeptide(L)'
;MADPAQTSTEPQAEASSSNEVPQACAQCGKTDAALKACNKCHTTPYCGKDCTKAHFKTHKKVCAALAQEYVKNNEPKMASRAAPKSNDRNTGYKKWEFDT
;
A
#
# COMPACT_ATOMS: atom_id res chain seq x y z
N MET A 1 14.64 -59.69 -17.46
CA MET A 1 13.91 -58.53 -18.00
C MET A 1 13.00 -58.00 -16.90
N ALA A 2 13.50 -57.11 -16.04
CA ALA A 2 12.71 -56.30 -15.11
C ALA A 2 13.65 -55.27 -14.45
N ASP A 3 13.70 -54.08 -15.05
CA ASP A 3 13.93 -52.78 -14.41
C ASP A 3 12.86 -51.88 -15.09
N PRO A 4 12.17 -50.92 -14.43
CA PRO A 4 12.88 -49.91 -13.67
C PRO A 4 12.28 -49.37 -12.38
N ALA A 5 13.21 -48.82 -11.60
CA ALA A 5 13.02 -47.87 -10.52
C ALA A 5 12.02 -46.75 -10.82
N GLN A 6 11.25 -46.36 -9.80
CA GLN A 6 10.80 -44.97 -9.65
C GLN A 6 10.88 -44.53 -8.19
N THR A 7 11.92 -43.74 -7.94
CA THR A 7 11.99 -42.75 -6.88
C THR A 7 11.03 -41.60 -7.18
N SER A 8 10.26 -41.15 -6.19
CA SER A 8 9.89 -39.73 -6.05
C SER A 8 9.39 -39.47 -4.65
N THR A 9 10.31 -38.95 -3.84
CA THR A 9 10.08 -37.93 -2.84
C THR A 9 9.25 -36.80 -3.45
N GLU A 10 8.10 -36.47 -2.85
CA GLU A 10 7.61 -35.10 -2.86
C GLU A 10 6.77 -34.82 -1.59
N PRO A 11 7.27 -33.99 -0.66
CA PRO A 11 6.45 -33.40 0.39
C PRO A 11 5.60 -32.29 -0.22
N GLN A 12 4.28 -32.45 -0.21
CA GLN A 12 3.36 -31.34 -0.47
C GLN A 12 3.41 -30.36 0.70
N ALA A 13 4.38 -29.45 0.62
CA ALA A 13 4.33 -28.17 1.31
C ALA A 13 3.23 -27.35 0.64
N GLU A 14 2.08 -27.28 1.29
CA GLU A 14 0.97 -26.44 0.88
C GLU A 14 1.33 -24.99 1.18
N ALA A 15 2.08 -24.39 0.26
CA ALA A 15 2.31 -22.96 0.21
C ALA A 15 0.98 -22.28 -0.12
N SER A 16 0.48 -21.52 0.84
CA SER A 16 -0.64 -20.60 0.71
C SER A 16 -0.62 -19.90 -0.64
N SER A 17 -1.63 -20.21 -1.45
CA SER A 17 -1.95 -19.57 -2.72
C SER A 17 -2.24 -18.08 -2.52
N SER A 18 -1.20 -17.25 -2.54
CA SER A 18 -1.35 -15.84 -2.89
C SER A 18 -1.32 -15.78 -4.41
N ASN A 19 -2.50 -15.68 -5.00
CA ASN A 19 -2.69 -15.46 -6.44
C ASN A 19 -2.24 -14.01 -6.75
N GLU A 20 -0.93 -13.81 -6.82
CA GLU A 20 -0.29 -12.52 -7.11
C GLU A 20 -0.55 -12.19 -8.59
N VAL A 21 -1.67 -11.54 -8.89
CA VAL A 21 -1.93 -11.00 -10.22
C VAL A 21 -0.79 -10.03 -10.56
N PRO A 22 0.01 -10.28 -11.61
CA PRO A 22 1.15 -9.42 -11.93
C PRO A 22 0.65 -8.00 -12.17
N GLN A 23 0.98 -7.11 -11.23
CA GLN A 23 0.62 -5.69 -11.30
C GLN A 23 1.41 -5.06 -12.45
N ALA A 24 0.73 -4.59 -13.49
CA ALA A 24 1.33 -3.87 -14.61
C ALA A 24 1.00 -2.38 -14.55
N CYS A 25 1.87 -1.53 -15.08
CA CYS A 25 1.65 -0.09 -15.03
C CYS A 25 0.41 0.27 -15.85
N ALA A 26 -0.58 0.92 -15.23
CA ALA A 26 -1.84 1.24 -15.90
C ALA A 26 -1.70 2.18 -17.11
N GLN A 27 -0.55 2.85 -17.26
CA GLN A 27 -0.29 3.75 -18.39
C GLN A 27 0.60 3.13 -19.48
N CYS A 28 1.64 2.38 -19.10
CA CYS A 28 2.64 1.88 -20.07
C CYS A 28 2.73 0.36 -20.14
N GLY A 29 1.96 -0.37 -19.32
CA GLY A 29 1.89 -1.84 -19.32
C GLY A 29 3.14 -2.55 -18.78
N LYS A 30 4.19 -1.82 -18.39
CA LYS A 30 5.43 -2.41 -17.88
C LYS A 30 5.23 -3.09 -16.53
N THR A 31 5.82 -4.27 -16.38
CA THR A 31 5.85 -5.09 -15.14
C THR A 31 7.26 -5.20 -14.55
N ASP A 32 8.26 -4.82 -15.36
CA ASP A 32 9.71 -4.83 -15.09
C ASP A 32 10.16 -3.73 -14.11
N ALA A 33 9.32 -2.73 -13.85
CA ALA A 33 9.65 -1.61 -12.97
C ALA A 33 8.98 -1.73 -11.60
N ALA A 34 9.61 -1.21 -10.55
CA ALA A 34 9.02 -1.13 -9.21
C ALA A 34 7.74 -0.28 -9.22
N LEU A 35 6.59 -0.93 -9.31
CA LEU A 35 5.30 -0.24 -9.40
C LEU A 35 4.88 0.27 -8.04
N LYS A 36 4.52 1.55 -7.99
CA LYS A 36 3.94 2.20 -6.83
C LYS A 36 2.45 2.43 -7.09
N ALA A 37 1.62 2.05 -6.12
CA ALA A 37 0.22 2.39 -6.15
C ALA A 37 0.01 3.91 -6.05
N CYS A 38 -1.14 4.38 -6.56
CA CYS A 38 -1.53 5.78 -6.43
C CYS A 38 -1.59 6.21 -4.96
N ASN A 39 -0.87 7.26 -4.57
CA ASN A 39 -0.84 7.76 -3.17
C ASN A 39 -2.20 8.23 -2.61
N LYS A 40 -3.23 8.39 -3.46
CA LYS A 40 -4.58 8.79 -3.01
C LYS A 40 -5.48 7.59 -2.76
N CYS A 41 -5.55 6.69 -3.73
CA CYS A 41 -6.51 5.59 -3.72
C CYS A 41 -5.88 4.20 -3.57
N HIS A 42 -4.55 4.09 -3.63
CA HIS A 42 -3.77 2.88 -3.38
C HIS A 42 -4.16 1.66 -4.23
N THR A 43 -4.88 1.88 -5.33
CA THR A 43 -5.54 0.83 -6.13
C THR A 43 -4.93 0.65 -7.51
N THR A 44 -4.47 1.73 -8.15
CA THR A 44 -3.87 1.66 -9.49
C THR A 44 -2.35 1.72 -9.42
N PRO A 45 -1.60 0.71 -9.92
CA PRO A 45 -0.14 0.69 -9.94
C PRO A 45 0.44 1.49 -11.12
N TYR A 46 1.53 2.23 -10.84
CA TYR A 46 2.29 2.98 -11.82
C TYR A 46 3.80 2.79 -11.62
N CYS A 47 4.56 2.69 -12.71
CA CYS A 47 6.02 2.59 -12.65
C CYS A 47 6.71 3.92 -12.27
N GLY A 48 6.00 5.04 -12.30
CA GLY A 48 6.58 6.36 -12.04
C GLY A 48 5.57 7.50 -12.10
N LYS A 49 6.05 8.70 -11.71
CA LYS A 49 5.23 9.92 -11.58
C LYS A 49 4.71 10.40 -12.95
N ASP A 50 5.51 10.23 -14.00
CA ASP A 50 5.16 10.59 -15.38
C ASP A 50 3.96 9.77 -15.87
N CYS A 51 3.97 8.46 -15.61
CA CYS A 51 2.85 7.57 -15.93
C CYS A 51 1.59 7.92 -15.16
N THR A 52 1.71 8.24 -13.87
CA THR A 52 0.56 8.71 -13.08
C THR A 52 0.00 10.03 -13.63
N LYS A 53 0.86 10.99 -13.99
CA LYS A 53 0.44 12.31 -14.48
C LYS A 53 -0.21 12.23 -15.86
N ALA A 54 0.29 11.36 -16.73
CA ALA A 54 -0.29 11.11 -18.04
C ALA A 54 -1.68 10.44 -17.93
N HIS A 55 -1.83 9.46 -17.03
CA HIS A 55 -3.11 8.80 -16.77
C HIS A 55 -4.05 9.62 -15.85
N PHE A 56 -3.58 10.71 -15.23
CA PHE A 56 -4.34 11.44 -14.21
C PHE A 56 -5.69 11.99 -14.70
N LYS A 57 -5.79 12.41 -15.97
CA LYS A 57 -7.02 12.99 -16.54
C LYS A 57 -8.18 11.99 -16.54
N THR A 58 -7.90 10.73 -16.87
CA THR A 58 -8.89 9.63 -16.84
C THR A 58 -9.03 9.09 -15.43
N HIS A 59 -7.91 8.88 -14.73
CA HIS A 59 -7.88 8.33 -13.38
C HIS A 59 -8.62 9.19 -12.36
N LYS A 60 -8.56 10.52 -12.43
CA LYS A 60 -9.16 11.41 -11.42
C LYS A 60 -10.65 11.12 -11.15
N LYS A 61 -11.39 10.71 -12.18
CA LYS A 61 -12.83 10.39 -12.08
C LYS A 61 -13.08 9.17 -11.17
N VAL A 62 -12.22 8.16 -11.27
CA VAL A 62 -12.33 6.93 -10.48
C VAL A 62 -11.50 6.99 -9.18
N CYS A 63 -10.46 7.82 -9.15
CA CYS A 63 -9.54 7.96 -8.01
C CYS A 63 -10.27 8.36 -6.73
N ALA A 64 -11.26 9.26 -6.83
CA ALA A 64 -12.04 9.69 -5.67
C ALA A 64 -12.85 8.54 -5.07
N ALA A 65 -13.57 7.77 -5.91
CA ALA A 65 -14.34 6.62 -5.46
C ALA A 65 -13.44 5.52 -4.87
N LEU A 66 -12.35 5.19 -5.56
CA LEU A 66 -11.39 4.19 -5.09
C LEU A 66 -10.70 4.62 -3.78
N ALA A 67 -10.46 5.91 -3.57
CA ALA A 67 -9.90 6.41 -2.31
C ALA A 67 -10.90 6.26 -1.15
N GLN A 68 -12.19 6.49 -1.39
CA GLN A 68 -13.23 6.27 -0.39
C GLN A 68 -13.32 4.78 -0.02
N GLU A 69 -13.33 3.90 -1.02
CA GLU A 69 -13.32 2.45 -0.82
C GLU A 69 -12.07 2.00 -0.05
N TYR A 70 -10.90 2.55 -0.39
CA TYR A 70 -9.67 2.27 0.34
C TYR A 70 -9.77 2.69 1.81
N VAL A 71 -10.28 3.89 2.11
CA VAL A 71 -10.45 4.34 3.50
C VAL A 71 -11.43 3.47 4.28
N LYS A 72 -12.52 3.05 3.64
CA LYS A 72 -13.53 2.17 4.24
C LYS A 72 -12.95 0.80 4.58
N ASN A 73 -12.20 0.20 3.66
CA ASN A 73 -11.61 -1.13 3.86
C ASN A 73 -10.40 -1.09 4.78
N ASN A 74 -9.63 -0.01 4.72
CA ASN A 74 -8.38 0.15 5.44
C ASN A 74 -8.54 1.04 6.67
N GLU A 75 -9.73 0.98 7.30
CA GLU A 75 -10.17 1.82 8.42
C GLU A 75 -8.97 2.11 9.33
N PRO A 76 -8.40 3.32 9.26
CA PRO A 76 -7.39 3.69 10.23
C PRO A 76 -8.17 3.77 11.52
N LYS A 77 -8.01 2.75 12.37
CA LYS A 77 -8.41 2.79 13.77
C LYS A 77 -7.66 3.99 14.33
N MET A 78 -8.28 5.17 14.25
CA MET A 78 -7.70 6.39 14.76
C MET A 78 -7.33 6.02 16.19
N ALA A 79 -6.03 6.08 16.49
CA ALA A 79 -5.60 6.01 17.88
C ALA A 79 -6.43 7.10 18.56
N SER A 80 -7.42 6.69 19.34
CA SER A 80 -8.27 7.60 20.08
C SER A 80 -7.28 8.50 20.79
N ARG A 81 -7.26 9.80 20.43
CA ARG A 81 -6.40 10.75 21.11
C ARG A 81 -6.68 10.55 22.59
N ALA A 82 -5.72 9.95 23.31
CA ALA A 82 -5.88 9.73 24.72
C ALA A 82 -6.27 11.09 25.30
N ALA A 83 -7.34 11.11 26.11
CA ALA A 83 -7.78 12.35 26.74
C ALA A 83 -6.55 13.06 27.30
N PRO A 84 -6.35 14.37 27.04
CA PRO A 84 -5.18 15.07 27.50
C PRO A 84 -5.09 14.86 29.00
N LYS A 85 -4.05 14.17 29.48
CA LYS A 85 -3.75 14.07 30.91
C LYS A 85 -3.59 15.51 31.38
N SER A 86 -4.58 16.01 32.11
CA SER A 86 -4.55 17.30 32.76
C SER A 86 -3.49 17.25 33.84
N ASN A 87 -2.24 17.48 33.46
CA ASN A 87 -1.25 18.01 34.37
C ASN A 87 -0.56 19.17 33.66
N ASP A 88 -0.95 20.37 34.09
CA ASP A 88 -0.37 21.69 33.80
C ASP A 88 -0.09 22.05 32.33
N ARG A 89 -1.05 22.75 31.70
CA ARG A 89 -0.96 23.26 30.32
C ARG A 89 0.04 24.43 30.14
N ASN A 90 0.81 24.80 31.17
CA ASN A 90 1.65 26.01 31.16
C ASN A 90 3.14 25.73 30.87
N THR A 91 3.59 24.47 30.88
CA THR A 91 5.02 24.15 30.77
C THR A 91 5.54 24.11 29.31
N GLY A 92 4.69 23.76 28.35
CA GLY A 92 5.12 23.57 26.95
C GLY A 92 5.31 24.87 26.15
N TYR A 93 4.63 25.95 26.52
CA TYR A 93 4.64 27.22 25.76
C TYR A 93 5.79 28.15 26.17
N LYS A 94 6.27 28.05 27.42
CA LYS A 94 7.35 28.90 27.97
C LYS A 94 8.76 28.55 27.48
N LYS A 95 8.97 27.38 26.87
CA LYS A 95 10.30 26.92 26.42
C LYS A 95 10.74 27.56 25.10
N TRP A 96 9.87 28.32 24.42
CA TRP A 96 10.17 29.03 23.18
C TRP A 96 10.41 30.53 23.37
N GLU A 97 10.24 31.06 24.58
CA GLU A 97 10.34 32.50 24.88
C GLU A 97 11.61 32.89 25.66
N PHE A 98 12.72 32.14 25.51
CA PHE A 98 13.98 32.53 26.17
C PHE A 98 15.22 32.16 25.33
N ASP A 99 15.26 32.65 24.09
CA ASP A 99 16.50 32.80 23.30
C ASP A 99 16.70 34.31 23.06
N THR A 100 17.26 34.99 24.08
CA THR A 100 17.82 36.35 24.01
C THR A 100 18.98 36.48 24.98
#